data_AF-A0A0R3F9H8-F1
#
_entry.id   AF-A0A0R3F9H8-F1
#
_cell.length_a   1.000
_cell.length_b   1.000
_cell.length_c   1.000
_cell.angle_alpha   90.00
_cell.angle_beta   90.00
_cell.angle_gamma   90.00
#
_symmetry.space_group_name_H-M   'P 1'
#
loop_
_entity.id
_entity.type
_entity.pdbx_description
1 polymer ?
#
loop_
_entity_poly.entity_id
_entity_poly.type
_entity_poly.pdbx_seq_one_letter_code
_entity_poly.pdbx_strand_id
1 'polypeptide(L)'
;MANALYDKGREAFATGGINWTGDTIRAVLVDTGAYTVNLATHQFLSDIAAGARIATSAALGSKTATAGVCDAADVTHPAVSGASVEAVVLIKDTGSAATSPLIAYIDTATGLPVSPNGGDINIVWDNGANKIFKL
;
A
#
# COMPACT_ATOMS: atom_id res chain seq x y z
N MET A 1 -5.10 13.88 -2.89
CA MET A 1 -6.44 13.32 -2.66
C MET A 1 -6.52 12.95 -1.18
N ALA A 2 -7.60 12.36 -0.69
CA ALA A 2 -7.61 11.80 0.66
C ALA A 2 -7.30 10.31 0.58
N ASN A 3 -6.67 9.76 1.62
CA ASN A 3 -6.42 8.33 1.75
C ASN A 3 -7.70 7.52 1.50
N ALA A 4 -7.63 6.52 0.63
CA ALA A 4 -8.81 5.78 0.17
C ALA A 4 -8.50 4.32 -0.13
N LEU A 5 -9.55 3.50 -0.19
CA LEU A 5 -9.48 2.10 -0.63
C LEU A 5 -9.83 2.00 -2.11
N TYR A 6 -9.17 1.08 -2.83
CA TYR A 6 -9.59 0.69 -4.17
C TYR A 6 -10.90 -0.09 -4.10
N ASP A 7 -11.86 0.22 -4.97
CA ASP A 7 -13.17 -0.45 -5.02
C ASP A 7 -13.02 -1.94 -5.29
N LYS A 8 -12.08 -2.29 -6.18
CA LYS A 8 -11.74 -3.69 -6.45
C LYS A 8 -11.05 -4.39 -5.28
N GLY A 9 -10.33 -3.64 -4.44
CA GLY A 9 -9.80 -4.14 -3.17
C GLY A 9 -10.93 -4.47 -2.18
N ARG A 10 -11.91 -3.57 -2.03
CA ARG A 10 -13.10 -3.79 -1.18
C ARG A 10 -13.94 -4.97 -1.67
N GLU A 11 -14.16 -5.08 -2.98
CA GLU A 11 -14.83 -6.24 -3.60
C GLU A 11 -14.08 -7.54 -3.28
N ALA A 12 -12.74 -7.53 -3.37
CA ALA A 12 -11.93 -8.70 -3.05
C ALA A 12 -11.98 -9.07 -1.57
N PHE A 13 -12.10 -8.11 -0.64
CA PHE A 13 -12.42 -8.42 0.76
C PHE A 13 -13.80 -9.06 0.90
N ALA A 14 -14.83 -8.48 0.28
CA ALA A 14 -16.22 -8.95 0.39
C ALA A 14 -16.44 -10.36 -0.20
N THR A 15 -15.62 -10.74 -1.19
CA THR A 15 -15.69 -12.04 -1.88
C THR A 15 -14.67 -13.06 -1.37
N GLY A 16 -13.88 -12.72 -0.33
CA GLY A 16 -12.88 -13.59 0.26
C GLY A 16 -11.58 -13.73 -0.54
N GLY A 17 -11.38 -12.90 -1.57
CA GLY A 17 -10.14 -12.82 -2.34
C GLY A 17 -8.97 -12.20 -1.57
N ILE A 18 -9.24 -11.44 -0.50
CA ILE A 18 -8.22 -10.90 0.43
C ILE A 18 -8.58 -11.28 1.86
N ASN A 19 -7.64 -11.95 2.53
CA ASN A 19 -7.62 -12.18 3.97
C ASN A 19 -6.50 -11.35 4.58
N TRP A 20 -6.84 -10.22 5.24
CA TRP A 20 -5.84 -9.29 5.76
C TRP A 20 -4.78 -9.96 6.65
N THR A 21 -5.18 -10.83 7.57
CA THR A 21 -4.25 -11.46 8.52
C THR A 21 -3.52 -12.67 7.93
N GLY A 22 -4.16 -13.40 7.02
CA GLY A 22 -3.65 -14.64 6.45
C GLY A 22 -2.81 -14.45 5.19
N ASP A 23 -3.05 -13.41 4.42
CA ASP A 23 -2.34 -13.15 3.17
C ASP A 23 -1.04 -12.35 3.38
N THR A 24 -0.16 -12.47 2.39
CA THR A 24 1.04 -11.63 2.28
C THR A 24 0.63 -10.24 1.82
N ILE A 25 0.69 -9.27 2.72
CA ILE A 25 0.43 -7.86 2.42
C ILE A 25 1.76 -7.11 2.36
N ARG A 26 1.93 -6.22 1.39
CA ARG A 26 3.13 -5.39 1.24
C ARG A 26 2.75 -3.95 0.94
N ALA A 27 3.64 -3.02 1.30
CA ALA A 27 3.54 -1.60 0.97
C ALA A 27 4.45 -1.27 -0.22
N VAL A 28 3.93 -0.50 -1.17
CA VAL A 28 4.65 -0.03 -2.36
C VAL A 28 4.77 1.48 -2.28
N LEU A 29 5.98 2.01 -2.37
CA LEU A 29 6.23 3.43 -2.52
C LEU A 29 5.99 3.82 -3.98
N VAL A 30 5.15 4.82 -4.22
CA VAL A 30 4.67 5.18 -5.56
C VAL A 30 4.98 6.63 -5.90
N ASP A 31 5.55 6.81 -7.10
CA ASP A 31 5.67 8.11 -7.78
C ASP A 31 4.37 8.41 -8.52
N THR A 32 3.69 9.47 -8.08
CA THR A 32 2.41 9.91 -8.64
C THR A 32 2.56 10.73 -9.91
N GLY A 33 3.75 11.23 -10.22
CA GLY A 33 4.08 11.80 -11.52
C GLY A 33 4.05 10.75 -12.64
N ALA A 34 4.30 9.49 -12.30
CA ALA A 34 4.26 8.33 -13.22
C ALA A 34 3.01 7.45 -13.06
N TYR A 35 2.13 7.74 -12.09
CA TYR A 35 0.91 6.98 -11.82
C TYR A 35 -0.28 7.90 -11.48
N THR A 36 -1.30 7.88 -12.35
CA THR A 36 -2.60 8.48 -12.05
C THR A 36 -3.53 7.44 -11.45
N VAL A 37 -3.87 7.59 -10.17
CA VAL A 37 -4.76 6.65 -9.47
C VAL A 37 -6.17 6.65 -10.05
N ASN A 38 -6.76 5.46 -10.20
CA ASN A 38 -8.18 5.26 -10.42
C ASN A 38 -8.73 4.26 -9.41
N LEU A 39 -9.39 4.77 -8.36
CA LEU A 39 -9.91 3.95 -7.27
C LEU A 39 -11.04 3.02 -7.70
N ALA A 40 -11.76 3.34 -8.77
CA ALA A 40 -12.91 2.54 -9.23
C ALA A 40 -12.50 1.34 -10.09
N THR A 41 -11.46 1.49 -10.91
CA THR A 41 -11.11 0.48 -11.93
C THR A 41 -9.76 -0.18 -11.75
N HIS A 42 -8.80 0.44 -11.06
CA HIS A 42 -7.53 -0.23 -10.82
C HIS A 42 -7.72 -1.37 -9.81
N GLN A 43 -7.24 -2.54 -10.19
CA GLN A 43 -7.49 -3.80 -9.51
C GLN A 43 -6.19 -4.46 -9.07
N PHE A 44 -5.18 -4.49 -9.92
CA PHE A 44 -3.95 -5.22 -9.69
C PHE A 44 -2.74 -4.31 -9.72
N LEU A 45 -1.63 -4.76 -9.13
CA LEU A 45 -0.38 -4.01 -9.12
C LEU A 45 0.07 -3.63 -10.54
N SER A 46 -0.25 -4.44 -11.56
CA SER A 46 -0.02 -4.13 -12.99
C SER A 46 -0.64 -2.82 -13.46
N ASP A 47 -1.71 -2.32 -12.82
CA ASP A 47 -2.32 -1.03 -13.14
C ASP A 47 -1.45 0.16 -12.69
N ILE A 48 -0.52 -0.08 -11.76
CA ILE A 48 0.55 0.86 -11.43
C ILE A 48 1.73 0.54 -12.33
N ALA A 49 2.11 1.45 -13.23
CA ALA A 49 3.24 1.23 -14.13
C ALA A 49 4.51 0.85 -13.35
N ALA A 50 5.33 -0.08 -13.88
CA ALA A 50 6.52 -0.56 -13.16
C ALA A 50 7.48 0.58 -12.78
N GLY A 51 7.64 1.60 -13.64
CA GLY A 51 8.46 2.78 -13.37
C GLY A 51 7.93 3.71 -12.27
N ALA A 52 6.64 3.59 -11.92
CA ALA A 52 6.05 4.34 -10.81
C ALA A 52 6.22 3.65 -9.45
N ARG A 53 6.72 2.40 -9.41
CA ARG A 53 6.88 1.61 -8.18
C ARG A 53 8.32 1.75 -7.68
N ILE A 54 8.56 2.68 -6.78
CA ILE A 54 9.92 3.06 -6.34
C ILE A 54 10.55 1.99 -5.44
N ALA A 55 9.77 1.42 -4.53
CA ALA A 55 10.20 0.29 -3.70
C ALA A 55 9.01 -0.52 -3.22
N THR A 56 9.23 -1.79 -2.89
CA THR A 56 8.23 -2.66 -2.26
C THR A 56 8.79 -3.21 -0.95
N SER A 57 8.04 -3.08 0.13
CA SER A 57 8.44 -3.46 1.48
C SER A 57 8.62 -4.97 1.64
N ALA A 58 9.12 -5.45 2.78
CA ALA A 58 8.89 -6.84 3.18
C ALA A 58 7.39 -7.12 3.46
N ALA A 59 7.01 -8.38 3.68
CA ALA A 59 5.67 -8.73 4.13
C ALA A 59 5.36 -8.04 5.48
N LEU A 60 4.18 -7.42 5.59
CA LEU A 60 3.75 -6.78 6.82
C LEU A 60 3.57 -7.82 7.94
N GLY A 61 4.25 -7.57 9.07
CA GLY A 61 4.18 -8.38 10.29
C GLY A 61 3.06 -7.95 11.22
N SER A 62 2.76 -8.79 12.22
CA SER A 62 1.83 -8.50 13.34
C SER A 62 0.46 -7.93 12.92
N LYS A 63 -0.06 -8.38 11.78
CA LYS A 63 -1.31 -7.86 11.22
C LYS A 63 -2.51 -8.17 12.12
N THR A 64 -3.40 -7.20 12.31
CA THR A 64 -4.70 -7.38 13.00
C THR A 64 -5.85 -6.82 12.16
N ALA A 65 -7.07 -7.31 12.37
CA ALA A 65 -8.27 -6.90 11.64
C ALA A 65 -9.49 -6.69 12.58
N THR A 66 -9.25 -6.24 13.82
CA THR A 66 -10.27 -6.19 14.87
C THR A 66 -11.38 -5.20 14.52
N ALA A 67 -12.64 -5.64 14.55
CA ALA A 67 -13.80 -4.82 14.20
C ALA A 67 -13.72 -4.17 12.79
N GLY A 68 -13.02 -4.83 11.86
CA GLY A 68 -12.79 -4.33 10.50
C GLY A 68 -11.67 -3.28 10.40
N VAL A 69 -10.97 -2.98 11.50
CA VAL A 69 -9.82 -2.08 11.52
C VAL A 69 -8.55 -2.89 11.23
N CYS A 70 -7.96 -2.63 10.07
CA CYS A 70 -6.73 -3.25 9.60
C CYS A 70 -5.52 -2.51 10.15
N ASP A 71 -4.63 -3.27 10.80
CA ASP A 71 -3.39 -2.79 11.41
C ASP A 71 -2.22 -3.74 11.10
N ALA A 72 -1.00 -3.28 11.29
CA ALA A 72 0.24 -4.04 11.14
C ALA A 72 1.38 -3.43 11.97
N ALA A 73 2.50 -4.14 12.10
CA ALA A 73 3.74 -3.53 12.57
C ALA A 73 4.30 -2.53 11.53
N ASP A 74 5.00 -1.51 12.01
CA ASP A 74 5.77 -0.59 11.17
C ASP A 74 6.70 -1.34 10.23
N VAL A 75 6.95 -0.77 9.06
CA VAL A 75 7.74 -1.43 8.02
C VAL A 75 8.80 -0.50 7.44
N THR A 76 10.00 -1.05 7.26
CA THR A 76 11.14 -0.35 6.67
C THR A 76 11.35 -0.77 5.22
N HIS A 77 11.54 0.21 4.35
CA HIS A 77 12.13 0.07 3.02
C HIS A 77 13.61 0.42 3.12
N PRO A 78 14.52 -0.57 3.04
CA PRO A 78 15.94 -0.29 3.18
C PRO A 78 16.52 0.38 1.93
N ALA A 79 17.47 1.30 2.13
CA ALA A 79 18.30 1.90 1.09
C ALA A 79 17.55 2.32 -0.20
N VAL A 80 16.50 3.14 -0.06
CA VAL A 80 15.63 3.52 -1.18
C VAL A 80 16.31 4.57 -2.05
N SER A 81 16.28 4.36 -3.37
CA SER A 81 16.71 5.30 -4.39
C SER A 81 15.67 5.37 -5.51
N GLY A 82 15.55 6.50 -6.20
CA GLY A 82 14.65 6.65 -7.34
C GLY A 82 13.99 8.02 -7.40
N ALA A 83 12.85 8.09 -8.09
CA ALA A 83 12.02 9.29 -8.12
C ALA A 83 11.41 9.59 -6.75
N SER A 84 10.81 10.77 -6.61
CA SER A 84 10.06 11.12 -5.41
C SER A 84 8.87 10.20 -5.21
N VAL A 85 8.46 10.07 -3.95
CA VAL A 85 7.34 9.23 -3.52
C VAL A 85 6.30 10.15 -2.90
N GLU A 86 5.10 10.15 -3.47
CA GLU A 86 3.96 10.93 -2.97
C GLU A 86 2.82 10.03 -2.46
N ALA A 87 2.92 8.70 -2.66
CA ALA A 87 1.93 7.77 -2.17
C ALA A 87 2.51 6.44 -1.70
N VAL A 88 1.80 5.80 -0.77
CA VAL A 88 1.97 4.42 -0.37
C VAL A 88 0.76 3.62 -0.83
N VAL A 89 1.00 2.52 -1.55
CA VAL A 89 -0.04 1.59 -1.96
C VAL A 89 0.11 0.26 -1.25
N LEU A 90 -0.96 -0.21 -0.61
CA LEU A 90 -1.01 -1.56 -0.06
C LEU A 90 -1.50 -2.55 -1.10
N ILE A 91 -0.86 -3.72 -1.15
CA ILE A 91 -1.23 -4.82 -2.02
C ILE A 91 -1.31 -6.13 -1.24
N LYS A 92 -2.15 -7.05 -1.70
CA LYS A 92 -1.90 -8.48 -1.47
C LYS A 92 -0.91 -8.96 -2.52
N ASP A 93 0.22 -9.50 -2.09
CA ASP A 93 1.27 -10.01 -2.97
C ASP A 93 1.01 -11.49 -3.30
N THR A 94 0.84 -11.79 -4.58
CA THR A 94 0.70 -13.16 -5.10
C THR A 94 1.98 -13.66 -5.78
N GLY A 95 3.04 -12.83 -5.83
CA GLY A 95 4.24 -13.07 -6.61
C GLY A 95 4.16 -12.61 -8.06
N SER A 96 3.01 -12.07 -8.52
CA SER A 96 2.84 -11.51 -9.86
C SER A 96 2.04 -10.22 -9.84
N ALA A 97 2.58 -9.17 -10.47
CA ALA A 97 1.89 -7.88 -10.54
C ALA A 97 0.51 -7.95 -11.20
N ALA A 98 0.30 -8.89 -12.13
CA ALA A 98 -0.96 -9.08 -12.83
C ALA A 98 -2.06 -9.73 -11.97
N THR A 99 -1.70 -10.29 -10.80
CA THR A 99 -2.66 -10.94 -9.91
C THR A 99 -2.61 -10.44 -8.47
N SER A 100 -1.69 -9.53 -8.13
CA SER A 100 -1.57 -8.89 -6.81
C SER A 100 -2.60 -7.76 -6.64
N PRO A 101 -3.70 -7.95 -5.88
CA PRO A 101 -4.75 -6.95 -5.76
C PRO A 101 -4.30 -5.68 -5.01
N LEU A 102 -4.77 -4.53 -5.47
CA LEU A 102 -4.59 -3.23 -4.80
C LEU A 102 -5.61 -3.07 -3.65
N ILE A 103 -5.17 -2.53 -2.51
CA ILE A 103 -5.98 -2.43 -1.30
C ILE A 103 -6.25 -0.96 -0.93
N ALA A 104 -5.20 -0.23 -0.57
CA ALA A 104 -5.28 1.15 -0.09
C ALA A 104 -4.32 2.04 -0.87
N TYR A 105 -4.72 3.29 -1.10
CA TYR A 105 -3.91 4.36 -1.64
C TYR A 105 -3.82 5.46 -0.59
N ILE A 106 -2.61 5.69 -0.08
CA ILE A 106 -2.33 6.64 1.00
C ILE A 106 -1.44 7.73 0.41
N ASP A 107 -2.00 8.90 0.14
CA ASP A 107 -1.29 10.06 -0.44
C ASP A 107 -1.20 11.25 0.52
N THR A 108 -1.75 11.11 1.73
CA THR A 108 -1.65 12.09 2.80
C THR A 108 -1.15 11.40 4.06
N ALA A 109 0.13 11.63 4.38
CA ALA A 109 0.78 11.17 5.61
C ALA A 109 1.94 12.11 5.95
N THR A 110 2.33 12.15 7.22
CA THR A 110 3.52 12.87 7.65
C THR A 110 4.75 12.31 6.94
N GLY A 111 5.55 13.17 6.32
CA GLY A 111 6.75 12.78 5.58
C GLY A 111 6.55 12.59 4.08
N LEU A 112 5.32 12.67 3.57
CA LEU A 112 5.08 12.75 2.12
C LEU A 112 4.98 14.23 1.67
N PRO A 113 5.54 14.58 0.49
CA PRO A 113 6.36 13.74 -0.37
C PRO A 113 7.76 13.48 0.24
N VAL A 114 8.35 12.32 -0.08
CA VAL A 114 9.72 11.97 0.30
C VAL A 114 10.57 11.77 -0.95
N SER A 115 11.80 12.31 -0.94
CA SER A 115 12.78 12.08 -1.99
C SER A 115 13.80 11.04 -1.52
N PRO A 116 13.81 9.82 -2.09
CA PRO A 116 14.79 8.80 -1.75
C PRO A 116 16.23 9.26 -1.99
N ASN A 117 17.12 8.95 -1.05
CA ASN A 117 18.52 9.40 -1.07
C ASN A 117 19.54 8.27 -0.79
N GLY A 118 19.11 7.02 -0.94
CA GLY A 118 19.89 5.82 -0.61
C GLY A 118 19.80 5.42 0.87
N GLY A 119 19.08 6.18 1.71
CA GLY A 119 18.76 5.81 3.08
C GLY A 119 17.45 5.01 3.19
N ASP A 120 17.16 4.58 4.42
CA ASP A 120 15.94 3.84 4.72
C ASP A 120 14.72 4.76 4.76
N ILE A 121 13.58 4.25 4.32
CA ILE A 121 12.27 4.89 4.47
C ILE A 121 11.41 4.02 5.37
N ASN A 122 11.01 4.58 6.51
CA ASN A 122 10.15 3.89 7.47
C ASN A 122 8.71 4.34 7.31
N ILE A 123 7.80 3.37 7.17
CA ILE A 123 6.37 3.61 7.27
C ILE A 123 5.94 3.26 8.70
N VAL A 124 5.47 4.28 9.41
CA VAL A 124 4.92 4.17 10.77
C VAL A 124 3.41 4.26 10.67
N TRP A 125 2.70 3.23 11.10
CA TRP A 125 1.24 3.19 11.00
C TRP A 125 0.60 4.04 12.10
N ASP A 126 -0.51 4.71 11.78
CA ASP A 126 -1.22 5.52 12.75
C ASP A 126 -1.74 4.67 13.92
N ASN A 127 -1.73 5.24 15.12
CA ASN A 127 -2.22 4.57 16.31
C ASN A 127 -3.66 4.92 16.69
N GLY A 128 -4.29 5.82 15.95
CA GLY A 128 -5.68 6.21 16.11
C GLY A 128 -6.68 5.12 15.73
N ALA A 129 -7.96 5.48 15.76
CA ALA A 129 -9.06 4.51 15.69
C ALA A 129 -9.13 3.74 14.36
N ASN A 130 -8.63 4.33 13.27
CA ASN A 130 -8.65 3.71 11.94
C ASN A 130 -7.36 2.97 11.60
N LYS A 131 -6.31 3.07 12.42
CA LYS A 131 -4.99 2.47 12.16
C LYS A 131 -4.53 2.75 10.73
N ILE A 132 -4.41 1.71 9.92
CA ILE A 132 -4.10 1.84 8.49
C ILE A 132 -5.38 2.16 7.71
N PHE A 133 -6.42 1.35 7.86
CA PHE A 133 -7.76 1.60 7.30
C PHE A 133 -8.83 0.78 8.03
N LYS A 134 -10.09 1.16 7.82
CA LYS A 134 -11.25 0.39 8.23
C LYS A 134 -12.07 -0.05 7.00
N LEU A 135 -12.51 -1.31 6.98
CA LEU A 135 -13.40 -1.87 5.95
C LEU A 135 -14.87 -1.49 6.16
#